data_AF-A0A7J7FTJ2-F1
#
_entry.id   AF-A0A7J7FTJ2-F1
#
_cell.length_a   1.000
_cell.length_b   1.000
_cell.length_c   1.000
_cell.angle_alpha   90.00
_cell.angle_beta   90.00
_cell.angle_gamma   90.00
#
_symmetry.space_group_name_H-M   'P 1'
#
loop_
_entity.id
_entity.type
_entity.pdbx_description
1 polymer ?
#
loop_
_entity_poly.entity_id
_entity_poly.type
_entity_poly.pdbx_seq_one_letter_code
_entity_poly.pdbx_strand_id
1 'polypeptide(L)'
;MGGVSPLVQILDRMALFGYVKPITSPVLIIRTNHKMVLVEADGNYLQPFAVDDMDIYLGESYSVLFTTDQNPSNSYWVSVSVRGRKPNTTQALTILNYHNTTSASKPPPSPPPVAPLWNNYTHNKLFTKNVLALMGNPNPPPTTHHRRIILLNTQNYIDGYTKWAINNIYLVLPAMPYLGSIKYNLNNAFNHNPPRQTSQATMMS
;
A
#
# COMPACT_ATOMS: atom_id res chain seq x y z
N MET A 1 25.94 6.23 14.05
CA MET A 1 24.72 5.54 13.58
C MET A 1 23.52 6.29 14.12
N GLY A 2 23.05 7.30 13.38
CA GLY A 2 21.89 8.10 13.76
C GLY A 2 20.63 7.43 13.27
N GLY A 3 19.90 6.77 14.18
CA GLY A 3 18.58 6.22 13.91
C GLY A 3 17.54 7.33 14.00
N VAL A 4 16.86 7.59 12.90
CA VAL A 4 15.78 8.57 12.80
C VAL A 4 14.61 8.07 13.66
N SER A 5 14.32 8.80 14.72
CA SER A 5 13.16 8.59 15.58
C SER A 5 11.93 9.20 14.90
N PRO A 6 10.81 8.48 14.72
CA PRO A 6 9.59 9.12 14.24
C PRO A 6 9.01 10.01 15.36
N LEU A 7 8.97 11.31 15.10
CA LEU A 7 8.31 12.32 15.92
C LEU A 7 6.80 12.06 15.93
N VAL A 8 6.29 11.63 17.09
CA VAL A 8 4.85 11.52 17.37
C VAL A 8 4.40 12.87 17.94
N GLN A 9 3.68 13.68 17.17
CA GLN A 9 3.07 14.91 17.67
C GLN A 9 1.65 14.57 18.17
N ILE A 10 1.50 14.52 19.50
CA ILE A 10 0.23 14.27 20.18
C ILE A 10 -0.44 15.63 20.45
N LEU A 11 -1.47 15.97 19.68
CA LEU A 11 -2.47 16.96 20.05
C LEU A 11 -3.76 16.18 20.36
N ASP A 12 -4.46 16.58 21.43
CA ASP A 12 -5.51 15.82 22.11
C ASP A 12 -6.36 14.91 21.19
N ARG A 13 -6.01 13.62 21.28
CA ARG A 13 -6.69 12.41 20.77
C ARG A 13 -6.83 12.24 19.25
N MET A 14 -5.83 12.65 18.48
CA MET A 14 -5.58 12.11 17.15
C MET A 14 -4.10 11.85 16.95
N ALA A 15 -3.72 10.64 16.56
CA ALA A 15 -2.35 10.32 16.16
C ALA A 15 -2.33 9.89 14.69
N LEU A 16 -1.54 10.61 13.90
CA LEU A 16 -1.30 10.38 12.49
C LEU A 16 -0.21 9.31 12.33
N PHE A 17 -0.54 8.18 11.70
CA PHE A 17 0.45 7.15 11.38
C PHE A 17 0.72 7.12 9.88
N GLY A 18 1.83 7.73 9.45
CA GLY A 18 2.38 7.51 8.11
C GLY A 18 3.19 6.22 8.09
N TYR A 19 2.77 5.23 7.28
CA TYR A 19 3.51 3.99 7.09
C TYR A 19 4.08 3.91 5.68
N VAL A 20 5.39 3.66 5.57
CA VAL A 20 6.09 3.42 4.29
C VAL A 20 6.81 2.08 4.39
N LYS A 21 6.58 1.22 3.39
CA LYS A 21 6.90 -0.21 3.46
C LYS A 21 8.15 -0.59 2.65
N PRO A 22 9.11 -1.37 3.18
CA PRO A 22 10.18 -2.00 2.39
C PRO A 22 9.84 -3.40 1.83
N ILE A 23 10.62 -3.85 0.84
CA ILE A 23 10.26 -4.64 -0.36
C ILE A 23 9.73 -6.10 -0.15
N THR A 24 9.85 -6.71 1.03
CA THR A 24 9.75 -8.19 1.14
C THR A 24 8.34 -8.81 1.19
N SER A 25 7.27 -8.03 1.31
CA SER A 25 5.88 -8.54 1.27
C SER A 25 4.96 -7.65 0.45
N PRO A 26 4.12 -8.18 -0.46
CA PRO A 26 3.33 -7.33 -1.35
C PRO A 26 2.26 -6.53 -0.61
N VAL A 27 1.65 -7.10 0.44
CA VAL A 27 0.56 -6.48 1.18
C VAL A 27 0.70 -6.77 2.67
N LEU A 28 0.43 -5.77 3.50
CA LEU A 28 0.23 -5.94 4.94
C LEU A 28 -1.19 -5.54 5.31
N ILE A 29 -1.71 -6.15 6.36
CA ILE A 29 -2.94 -5.73 7.01
C ILE A 29 -2.61 -5.27 8.42
N ILE A 30 -3.08 -4.07 8.77
CA ILE A 30 -2.96 -3.48 10.10
C ILE A 30 -4.31 -3.65 10.78
N ARG A 31 -4.31 -4.24 11.98
CA ARG A 31 -5.52 -4.42 12.78
C ARG A 31 -5.26 -4.04 14.23
N THR A 32 -6.21 -3.33 14.82
CA THR A 32 -6.13 -2.83 16.20
C THR A 32 -7.42 -3.15 16.96
N ASN A 33 -7.44 -2.86 18.27
CA ASN A 33 -8.66 -2.88 19.08
C ASN A 33 -9.46 -1.57 19.00
N HIS A 34 -9.06 -0.65 18.13
CA HIS A 34 -9.67 0.66 17.92
C HIS A 34 -10.19 0.77 16.50
N LYS A 35 -11.26 1.54 16.33
CA LYS A 35 -11.66 1.97 14.99
C LYS A 35 -10.66 3.00 14.47
N MET A 36 -10.26 2.81 13.21
CA MET A 36 -9.42 3.73 12.47
C MET A 36 -10.28 4.44 11.44
N VAL A 37 -10.20 5.77 11.38
CA VAL A 37 -10.85 6.60 10.38
C VAL A 37 -9.79 7.04 9.39
N LEU A 38 -9.89 6.58 8.14
CA LEU A 38 -8.98 6.99 7.07
C LEU A 38 -9.36 8.39 6.60
N VAL A 39 -8.38 9.27 6.45
CA VAL A 39 -8.61 10.68 6.03
C VAL A 39 -7.71 11.15 4.90
N GLU A 40 -6.64 10.42 4.60
CA GLU A 40 -5.71 10.74 3.51
C GLU A 40 -5.17 9.43 2.89
N ALA A 41 -4.94 9.45 1.58
CA ALA A 41 -4.09 8.49 0.89
C ALA A 41 -3.18 9.24 -0.08
N ASP A 42 -1.90 8.87 -0.10
CA ASP A 42 -0.89 9.37 -1.04
C ASP A 42 -0.87 10.91 -1.16
N GLY A 43 -0.92 11.62 -0.04
CA GLY A 43 -0.91 13.09 0.00
C GLY A 43 -2.25 13.75 -0.35
N ASN A 44 -3.32 12.98 -0.55
CA ASN A 44 -4.63 13.49 -0.95
C ASN A 44 -5.71 13.16 0.09
N TYR A 45 -6.53 14.15 0.46
CA TYR A 45 -7.63 13.95 1.39
C TYR A 45 -8.72 13.04 0.83
N LEU A 46 -9.19 12.13 1.68
CA LEU A 46 -10.25 11.17 1.39
C LEU A 46 -11.57 11.61 2.03
N GLN A 47 -12.68 11.14 1.46
CA GLN A 47 -13.95 11.10 2.18
C GLN A 47 -13.78 10.19 3.40
N PRO A 48 -13.91 10.68 4.65
CA PRO A 48 -13.58 9.88 5.81
C PRO A 48 -14.47 8.64 5.96
N PHE A 49 -13.86 7.50 6.24
CA PHE A 49 -14.58 6.25 6.54
C PHE A 49 -13.85 5.44 7.61
N ALA A 50 -14.64 4.75 8.46
CA ALA A 50 -14.12 3.98 9.59
C ALA A 50 -13.92 2.51 9.23
N VAL A 51 -12.80 1.94 9.68
CA VAL A 51 -12.43 0.53 9.51
C VAL A 51 -11.85 -0.05 10.79
N ASP A 52 -12.00 -1.36 10.99
CA ASP A 52 -11.37 -2.09 12.09
C ASP A 52 -9.96 -2.59 11.72
N ASP A 53 -9.74 -2.79 10.42
CA ASP A 53 -8.46 -3.16 9.83
C ASP A 53 -8.30 -2.52 8.45
N MET A 54 -7.05 -2.46 8.00
CA MET A 54 -6.68 -1.74 6.79
C MET A 54 -5.57 -2.48 6.06
N ASP A 55 -5.75 -2.68 4.74
CA ASP A 55 -4.70 -3.18 3.86
C ASP A 55 -3.80 -2.03 3.38
N ILE A 56 -2.49 -2.28 3.31
CA ILE A 56 -1.50 -1.35 2.74
C ILE A 56 -0.55 -2.09 1.80
N TYR A 57 -0.47 -1.60 0.56
CA TYR A 57 0.42 -2.12 -0.48
C TYR A 57 1.76 -1.39 -0.49
N LEU A 58 2.75 -1.99 -1.16
CA LEU A 58 4.04 -1.35 -1.36
C LEU A 58 3.88 -0.06 -2.18
N GLY A 59 4.35 1.06 -1.63
CA GLY A 59 4.33 2.37 -2.29
C GLY A 59 3.13 3.24 -1.91
N GLU A 60 2.14 2.69 -1.22
CA GLU A 60 1.02 3.46 -0.68
C GLU A 60 1.39 4.09 0.66
N SER A 61 0.74 5.22 0.96
CA SER A 61 0.83 5.94 2.21
C SER A 61 -0.56 6.42 2.62
N TYR A 62 -0.87 6.39 3.91
CA TYR A 62 -2.17 6.80 4.42
C TYR A 62 -2.05 7.55 5.72
N SER A 63 -3.03 8.40 5.97
CA SER A 63 -3.26 9.04 7.26
C SER A 63 -4.52 8.49 7.88
N VAL A 64 -4.36 7.93 9.08
CA VAL A 64 -5.46 7.40 9.88
C VAL A 64 -5.58 8.17 11.18
N LEU A 65 -6.82 8.34 11.62
CA LEU A 65 -7.18 8.90 12.90
C LEU A 65 -7.81 7.79 13.72
N PHE A 66 -7.40 7.60 14.95
CA PHE A 66 -8.05 6.65 15.85
C PHE A 66 -8.30 7.34 17.19
N THR A 67 -9.40 6.95 17.83
CA THR A 67 -9.81 7.51 19.11
C THR A 67 -9.43 6.57 20.23
N THR A 68 -8.82 7.10 21.29
CA THR A 68 -8.47 6.33 22.49
C THR A 68 -9.67 6.22 23.45
N ASP A 69 -10.74 5.58 22.97
CA ASP A 69 -12.05 5.47 23.63
C ASP A 69 -12.21 4.23 24.52
N GLN A 70 -11.19 3.37 24.57
CA GLN A 70 -11.20 2.16 25.38
C GLN A 70 -10.74 2.44 26.83
N ASN A 71 -10.85 1.45 27.71
CA ASN A 71 -10.47 1.56 29.12
C ASN A 71 -9.04 2.15 29.29
N PRO A 72 -8.89 3.33 29.91
CA PRO A 72 -7.62 4.03 29.96
C PRO A 72 -6.56 3.39 30.86
N SER A 73 -6.96 2.44 31.71
CA SER A 73 -6.05 1.67 32.57
C SER A 73 -5.34 0.54 31.83
N ASN A 74 -5.75 0.22 30.59
CA ASN A 74 -5.23 -0.88 29.79
C ASN A 74 -4.39 -0.41 28.60
N SER A 75 -3.45 -1.25 28.19
CA SER A 75 -2.74 -1.14 26.90
C SER A 75 -3.41 -2.06 25.88
N TYR A 76 -3.19 -1.80 24.58
CA TYR A 76 -3.87 -2.52 23.51
C TYR A 76 -2.90 -3.02 22.44
N TRP A 77 -3.24 -4.12 21.77
CA TRP A 77 -2.42 -4.64 20.69
C TRP A 77 -2.67 -3.89 19.39
N VAL A 78 -1.58 -3.56 18.70
CA VAL A 78 -1.56 -3.21 17.29
C VAL A 78 -0.83 -4.33 16.57
N SER A 79 -1.46 -4.85 15.53
CA SER A 79 -0.99 -6.05 14.87
C SER A 79 -0.84 -5.83 13.37
N VAL A 80 0.21 -6.42 12.80
CA VAL A 80 0.52 -6.32 11.38
C VAL A 80 0.80 -7.70 10.82
N SER A 81 0.04 -8.11 9.81
CA SER A 81 0.14 -9.44 9.21
C SER A 81 0.33 -9.38 7.70
N VAL A 82 0.91 -10.42 7.12
CA VAL A 82 1.09 -10.53 5.66
C VAL A 82 -0.22 -10.92 4.98
N ARG A 83 -0.51 -10.26 3.85
CA ARG A 83 -1.66 -10.52 2.98
C ARG A 83 -1.25 -10.68 1.52
N GLY A 84 -2.17 -11.20 0.69
CA GLY A 84 -1.98 -11.37 -0.76
C GLY A 84 -1.11 -12.57 -1.16
N ARG A 85 -0.49 -13.25 -0.19
CA ARG A 85 0.25 -14.51 -0.37
C ARG A 85 0.11 -15.36 0.89
N LYS A 86 0.28 -16.67 0.75
CA LYS A 86 0.30 -17.59 1.90
C LYS A 86 1.38 -17.12 2.89
N PRO A 87 1.01 -16.74 4.13
CA PRO A 87 1.97 -16.24 5.10
C PRO A 87 2.94 -17.36 5.50
N ASN A 88 4.24 -17.04 5.53
CA ASN A 88 5.29 -17.87 6.12
C ASN A 88 6.05 -17.08 7.21
N THR A 89 5.39 -16.06 7.75
CA THR A 89 5.94 -15.14 8.74
C THR A 89 4.92 -14.99 9.84
N THR A 90 5.39 -14.89 11.08
CA THR A 90 4.53 -14.58 12.22
C THR A 90 3.99 -13.14 12.10
N GLN A 91 2.87 -12.89 12.77
CA GLN A 91 2.31 -11.55 12.91
C GLN A 91 3.27 -10.67 13.70
N ALA A 92 3.53 -9.45 13.22
CA ALA A 92 4.26 -8.44 13.96
C ALA A 92 3.30 -7.77 14.95
N LEU A 93 3.76 -7.55 16.17
CA LEU A 93 2.97 -7.02 17.27
C LEU A 93 3.67 -5.81 17.88
N THR A 94 2.88 -4.79 18.21
CA THR A 94 3.30 -3.68 19.06
C THR A 94 2.16 -3.29 19.99
N ILE A 95 2.47 -2.48 20.99
CA ILE A 95 1.52 -2.09 22.03
C ILE A 95 1.20 -0.61 21.87
N LEU A 96 -0.09 -0.32 21.71
CA LEU A 96 -0.63 1.01 21.92
C LEU A 96 -0.78 1.21 23.43
N ASN A 97 0.19 1.91 24.02
CA ASN A 97 0.20 2.17 25.46
C ASN A 97 -0.55 3.45 25.79
N TYR A 98 -1.60 3.34 26.62
CA TYR A 98 -2.33 4.51 27.09
C TYR A 98 -1.54 5.16 28.24
N HIS A 99 -1.57 6.49 28.33
CA HIS A 99 -0.79 7.24 29.33
C HIS A 99 -1.15 6.86 30.78
N ASN A 100 -2.43 6.61 31.07
CA ASN A 100 -2.91 6.31 32.41
C ASN A 100 -2.90 4.81 32.73
N THR A 101 -2.11 4.03 32.01
CA THR A 101 -2.00 2.58 32.21
C THR A 101 -1.37 2.27 33.56
N THR A 102 -1.99 1.34 34.30
CA THR A 102 -1.51 0.95 35.62
C THR A 102 -0.19 0.16 35.54
N SER A 103 0.15 -0.42 34.38
CA SER A 103 1.40 -1.16 34.20
C SER A 103 1.81 -1.25 32.72
N ALA A 104 2.52 -0.23 32.23
CA ALA A 104 3.03 -0.17 30.85
C ALA A 104 3.97 -1.34 30.46
N SER A 105 4.56 -2.03 31.45
CA SER A 105 5.45 -3.17 31.24
C SER A 105 4.72 -4.51 31.07
N LYS A 106 3.39 -4.55 31.25
CA LYS A 106 2.61 -5.77 31.07
C LYS A 106 2.02 -5.83 29.66
N PRO A 107 1.96 -7.02 29.04
CA PRO A 107 1.24 -7.17 27.78
C PRO A 107 -0.25 -6.83 27.98
N PRO A 108 -0.92 -6.30 26.94
CA PRO A 108 -2.37 -6.12 26.93
C PRO A 108 -3.12 -7.37 27.43
N PRO A 109 -4.23 -7.20 28.18
CA PRO A 109 -4.93 -8.30 28.82
C PRO A 109 -5.66 -9.22 27.81
N SER A 110 -6.01 -8.70 26.64
CA SER A 110 -6.62 -9.48 25.55
C SER A 110 -5.55 -10.07 24.63
N PRO A 111 -5.81 -11.21 23.96
CA PRO A 111 -4.93 -11.70 22.91
C PRO A 111 -4.83 -10.69 21.75
N PRO A 112 -3.74 -10.73 20.97
CA PRO A 112 -3.62 -9.92 19.75
C PRO A 112 -4.78 -10.16 18.78
N PRO A 113 -5.28 -9.12 18.08
CA PRO A 113 -6.34 -9.30 17.11
C PRO A 113 -5.86 -10.15 15.95
N VAL A 114 -6.68 -11.12 15.56
CA VAL A 114 -6.41 -11.99 14.42
C VAL A 114 -6.82 -11.29 13.14
N ALA A 115 -5.90 -11.20 12.18
CA ALA A 115 -6.17 -10.63 10.88
C ALA A 115 -7.07 -11.54 10.01
N PRO A 116 -7.88 -10.97 9.10
CA PRO A 116 -8.55 -11.72 8.04
C PRO A 116 -7.59 -12.65 7.27
N LEU A 117 -8.15 -13.74 6.71
CA LEU A 117 -7.38 -14.70 5.91
C LEU A 117 -6.65 -14.02 4.74
N TRP A 118 -5.39 -14.42 4.51
CA TRP A 118 -4.49 -13.81 3.51
C TRP A 118 -5.04 -13.80 2.08
N ASN A 119 -5.92 -14.76 1.74
CA ASN A 119 -6.55 -14.98 0.44
C ASN A 119 -8.00 -14.46 0.38
N ASN A 120 -8.50 -13.76 1.40
CA ASN A 120 -9.82 -13.14 1.35
C ASN A 120 -9.76 -11.87 0.49
N TYR A 121 -9.79 -12.02 -0.83
CA TYR A 121 -9.72 -10.91 -1.77
C TYR A 121 -11.00 -10.07 -1.82
N THR A 122 -12.13 -10.64 -1.39
CA THR A 122 -13.40 -9.90 -1.30
C THR A 122 -13.31 -8.79 -0.26
N HIS A 123 -12.78 -9.10 0.94
CA HIS A 123 -12.52 -8.11 2.00
C HIS A 123 -11.65 -6.95 1.51
N ASN A 124 -10.55 -7.29 0.85
CA ASN A 124 -9.61 -6.31 0.31
C ASN A 124 -10.27 -5.39 -0.74
N LYS A 125 -11.03 -5.96 -1.69
CA LYS A 125 -11.76 -5.19 -2.69
C LYS A 125 -12.80 -4.26 -2.07
N LEU A 126 -13.46 -4.68 -0.99
CA LEU A 126 -14.42 -3.84 -0.27
C LEU A 126 -13.72 -2.65 0.39
N PHE A 127 -12.57 -2.87 1.02
CA PHE A 127 -11.73 -1.80 1.55
C PHE A 127 -11.32 -0.81 0.44
N THR A 128 -10.71 -1.29 -0.64
CA THR A 128 -10.23 -0.43 -1.74
C THR A 128 -11.35 0.39 -2.38
N LYS A 129 -12.57 -0.16 -2.50
CA LYS A 129 -13.72 0.55 -3.06
C LYS A 129 -14.22 1.70 -2.19
N ASN A 130 -13.92 1.70 -0.89
CA ASN A 130 -14.32 2.76 0.02
C ASN A 130 -13.35 3.96 0.01
N VAL A 131 -12.17 3.82 -0.61
CA VAL A 131 -11.20 4.91 -0.79
C VAL A 131 -11.72 5.85 -1.88
N LEU A 132 -12.43 6.89 -1.46
CA LEU A 132 -13.01 7.90 -2.33
C LEU A 132 -12.37 9.26 -2.05
N ALA A 133 -12.20 10.06 -3.10
CA ALA A 133 -11.75 11.43 -2.98
C ALA A 133 -12.72 12.24 -2.11
N LEU A 134 -12.19 13.21 -1.35
CA LEU A 134 -13.00 14.13 -0.57
C LEU A 134 -14.00 14.88 -1.47
N MET A 135 -15.23 15.06 -0.97
CA MET A 135 -16.25 15.85 -1.65
C MET A 135 -15.74 17.28 -1.92
N GLY A 136 -15.96 17.78 -3.13
CA GLY A 136 -15.46 19.09 -3.54
C GLY A 136 -14.00 19.09 -4.03
N ASN A 137 -13.39 17.92 -4.27
CA ASN A 137 -12.11 17.82 -4.96
C ASN A 137 -12.19 18.57 -6.32
N PRO A 138 -11.31 19.56 -6.57
CA PRO A 138 -11.36 20.39 -7.78
C PRO A 138 -11.12 19.62 -9.09
N ASN A 139 -10.59 18.40 -9.02
CA ASN A 139 -10.22 17.61 -10.20
C ASN A 139 -11.10 16.35 -10.32
N PRO A 140 -12.33 16.46 -10.87
CA PRO A 140 -13.15 15.28 -11.13
C PRO A 140 -12.51 14.38 -12.21
N PRO A 141 -12.76 13.06 -12.18
CA PRO A 141 -12.31 12.17 -13.25
C PRO A 141 -12.79 12.63 -14.63
N PRO A 142 -11.93 12.65 -15.66
CA PRO A 142 -12.34 12.99 -17.02
C PRO A 142 -13.41 12.03 -17.55
N THR A 143 -14.45 12.57 -18.19
CA THR A 143 -15.53 11.76 -18.81
C THR A 143 -15.13 11.17 -20.17
N THR A 144 -14.10 11.74 -20.80
CA THR A 144 -13.56 11.30 -22.09
C THR A 144 -12.04 11.21 -22.03
N HIS A 145 -11.44 10.50 -23.00
CA HIS A 145 -9.99 10.31 -23.08
C HIS A 145 -9.55 10.36 -24.54
N HIS A 146 -8.41 11.01 -24.80
CA HIS A 146 -7.81 11.09 -26.15
C HIS A 146 -6.98 9.84 -26.49
N ARG A 147 -6.50 9.13 -25.47
CA ARG A 147 -5.65 7.95 -25.61
C ARG A 147 -5.96 6.93 -24.53
N ARG A 148 -6.09 5.67 -24.93
CA ARG A 148 -6.22 4.52 -24.03
C ARG A 148 -5.04 3.60 -24.24
N ILE A 149 -4.38 3.22 -23.14
CA ILE A 149 -3.28 2.26 -23.15
C ILE A 149 -3.72 1.05 -22.33
N ILE A 150 -3.64 -0.14 -22.92
CA ILE A 150 -3.96 -1.40 -22.24
C ILE A 150 -2.63 -2.11 -21.95
N LEU A 151 -2.40 -2.45 -20.69
CA LEU A 151 -1.16 -3.06 -20.20
C LEU A 151 -1.44 -4.46 -19.67
N LEU A 152 -1.10 -5.49 -20.45
CA LEU A 152 -1.15 -6.88 -20.04
C LEU A 152 0.12 -7.22 -19.26
N ASN A 153 -0.03 -7.55 -17.99
CA ASN A 153 1.07 -7.97 -17.12
C ASN A 153 1.21 -9.49 -17.16
N THR A 154 2.39 -9.99 -17.55
CA THR A 154 2.69 -11.42 -17.67
C THR A 154 4.02 -11.76 -17.01
N GLN A 155 4.12 -12.98 -16.48
CA GLN A 155 5.39 -13.59 -16.07
C GLN A 155 5.77 -14.63 -17.13
N ASN A 156 6.92 -14.44 -17.79
CA ASN A 156 7.38 -15.27 -18.90
C ASN A 156 8.73 -15.91 -18.59
N TYR A 157 9.04 -17.03 -19.24
CA TYR A 157 10.36 -17.67 -19.19
C TYR A 157 11.08 -17.44 -20.52
N ILE A 158 12.14 -16.62 -20.50
CA ILE A 158 12.83 -16.14 -21.70
C ILE A 158 14.34 -16.26 -21.48
N ASP A 159 15.04 -16.92 -22.42
CA ASP A 159 16.49 -17.16 -22.39
C ASP A 159 16.99 -17.83 -21.10
N GLY A 160 16.19 -18.72 -20.53
CA GLY A 160 16.52 -19.41 -19.27
C GLY A 160 16.18 -18.62 -17.98
N TYR A 161 15.59 -17.42 -18.10
CA TYR A 161 15.25 -16.56 -16.97
C TYR A 161 13.76 -16.26 -16.88
N THR A 162 13.23 -16.24 -15.65
CA THR A 162 11.89 -15.71 -15.37
C THR A 162 11.91 -14.18 -15.45
N LYS A 163 11.11 -13.61 -16.35
CA LYS A 163 11.01 -12.15 -16.58
C LYS A 163 9.56 -11.69 -16.43
N TRP A 164 9.38 -10.51 -15.84
CA TRP A 164 8.11 -9.79 -15.89
C TRP A 164 8.05 -8.94 -17.15
N ALA A 165 6.92 -8.99 -17.85
CA ALA A 165 6.70 -8.29 -19.10
C ALA A 165 5.36 -7.56 -19.10
N ILE A 166 5.34 -6.42 -19.79
CA ILE A 166 4.15 -5.64 -20.09
C ILE A 166 3.93 -5.70 -21.60
N ASN A 167 2.78 -6.20 -22.05
CA ASN A 167 2.48 -6.41 -23.47
C ASN A 167 3.59 -7.22 -24.19
N ASN A 168 4.08 -8.28 -23.54
CA ASN A 168 5.16 -9.14 -24.01
C ASN A 168 6.53 -8.42 -24.22
N ILE A 169 6.70 -7.23 -23.64
CA ILE A 169 7.98 -6.50 -23.60
C ILE A 169 8.49 -6.51 -22.16
N TYR A 170 9.73 -6.95 -21.96
CA TYR A 170 10.42 -6.81 -20.68
C TYR A 170 11.34 -5.57 -20.74
N LEU A 171 11.40 -4.81 -19.64
CA LEU A 171 12.19 -3.58 -19.58
C LEU A 171 13.66 -3.90 -19.35
N VAL A 172 14.52 -3.35 -20.21
CA VAL A 172 15.97 -3.25 -19.98
C VAL A 172 16.32 -1.78 -20.04
N LEU A 173 16.84 -1.23 -18.94
CA LEU A 173 17.23 0.17 -18.90
C LEU A 173 18.46 0.39 -19.80
N PRO A 174 18.44 1.36 -20.72
CA PRO A 174 19.61 1.70 -21.53
C PRO A 174 20.71 2.29 -20.65
N ALA A 175 21.96 2.18 -21.10
CA ALA A 175 23.11 2.79 -20.41
C ALA A 175 23.02 4.33 -20.37
N MET A 176 22.41 4.93 -21.39
CA MET A 176 22.18 6.38 -21.46
C MET A 176 20.86 6.76 -20.77
N PRO A 177 20.85 7.67 -19.78
CA PRO A 177 19.61 8.11 -19.13
C PRO A 177 18.63 8.76 -20.11
N TYR A 178 17.36 8.34 -20.07
CA TYR A 178 16.30 8.85 -20.95
C TYR A 178 16.18 10.38 -20.96
N LEU A 179 16.26 11.00 -19.78
CA LEU A 179 16.12 12.46 -19.69
C LEU A 179 17.24 13.18 -20.46
N GLY A 180 18.48 12.69 -20.36
CA GLY A 180 19.63 13.24 -21.07
C GLY A 180 19.55 12.99 -22.57
N SER A 181 19.23 11.77 -22.98
CA SER A 181 19.11 11.43 -24.40
C SER A 181 18.02 12.22 -25.11
N ILE A 182 16.88 12.43 -24.47
CA ILE A 182 15.80 13.27 -25.03
C ILE A 182 16.24 14.74 -25.09
N LYS A 183 16.80 15.29 -23.99
CA LYS A 183 17.23 16.70 -23.93
C LYS A 183 18.27 17.05 -25.00
N TYR A 184 19.20 16.14 -25.27
CA TYR A 184 20.28 16.34 -26.24
C TYR A 184 20.04 15.65 -27.60
N ASN A 185 18.81 15.19 -27.86
CA ASN A 185 18.39 14.56 -29.11
C ASN A 185 19.31 13.41 -29.58
N LEU A 186 19.70 12.53 -28.67
CA LEU A 186 20.55 11.37 -28.94
C LEU A 186 19.73 10.21 -29.52
N ASN A 187 19.57 10.21 -30.84
CA ASN A 187 18.69 9.28 -31.58
C ASN A 187 19.04 7.78 -31.46
N ASN A 188 20.25 7.44 -31.01
CA ASN A 188 20.72 6.06 -30.89
C ASN A 188 20.73 5.54 -29.44
N ALA A 189 20.14 6.30 -28.50
CA ALA A 189 20.19 5.98 -27.08
C ALA A 189 19.16 4.93 -26.64
N PHE A 190 18.02 4.80 -27.34
CA PHE A 190 16.97 3.83 -27.04
C PHE A 190 16.08 3.56 -28.26
N ASN A 191 15.25 2.51 -28.21
CA ASN A 191 14.31 2.19 -29.28
C ASN A 191 13.11 3.15 -29.26
N HIS A 192 12.90 3.87 -30.36
CA HIS A 192 11.79 4.83 -30.52
C HIS A 192 10.51 4.21 -31.09
N ASN A 193 10.54 2.94 -31.50
CA ASN A 193 9.39 2.27 -32.08
C ASN A 193 8.35 1.95 -31.00
N PRO A 194 7.05 2.21 -31.25
CA PRO A 194 6.00 1.84 -30.31
C PRO A 194 5.92 0.31 -30.16
N PRO A 195 5.51 -0.18 -28.98
CA PRO A 195 5.13 -1.58 -28.79
C PRO A 195 4.10 -2.02 -29.84
N ARG A 196 4.19 -3.28 -30.31
CA ARG A 196 3.15 -3.85 -31.18
C ARG A 196 1.81 -3.85 -30.43
N GLN A 197 0.77 -3.25 -31.02
CA GLN A 197 -0.55 -3.10 -30.39
C GLN A 197 -1.39 -4.39 -30.35
N THR A 198 -0.88 -5.50 -30.87
CA THR A 198 -1.63 -6.75 -31.00
C THR A 198 -1.56 -7.59 -29.73
N SER A 199 -2.63 -7.59 -28.94
CA SER A 199 -2.96 -8.70 -28.05
C SER A 199 -3.55 -9.84 -28.87
N GLN A 200 -2.74 -10.58 -29.63
CA GLN A 200 -3.12 -11.94 -29.99
C GLN A 200 -2.69 -12.83 -28.82
N ALA A 201 -3.60 -12.99 -27.86
CA ALA A 201 -3.54 -14.14 -26.98
C ALA A 201 -3.81 -15.36 -27.85
N THR A 202 -2.76 -15.97 -28.40
CA THR A 202 -2.87 -17.35 -28.88
C THR A 202 -3.06 -18.20 -27.64
N MET A 203 -4.32 -18.52 -27.34
CA MET A 203 -4.66 -19.66 -26.49
C MET A 203 -4.07 -20.88 -27.18
N MET A 204 -2.88 -21.33 -26.76
CA MET A 204 -2.50 -22.70 -27.02
C MET A 204 -3.38 -23.56 -26.11
N SER A 205 -4.28 -24.31 -26.75
CA SER A 205 -5.08 -25.39 -26.17
C SER A 205 -4.21 -26.45 -25.52
#